data_AF-A0A100Y687-F1
#
_entry.id   AF-A0A100Y687-F1
#
_cell.length_a   1.000
_cell.length_b   1.000
_cell.length_c   1.000
_cell.angle_alpha   90.00
_cell.angle_beta   90.00
_cell.angle_gamma   90.00
#
_symmetry.space_group_name_H-M   'P 1'
#
loop_
_entity.id
_entity.type
_entity.pdbx_description
1 polymer ?
#
loop_
_entity_poly.entity_id
_entity_poly.type
_entity_poly.pdbx_seq_one_letter_code
_entity_poly.pdbx_strand_id
1 'polypeptide(L)'
;MGRVTTTTTQTPAAGLTTRPAAAGATYTITLKAGLELLNSNQRLHHAPKGRRTRAIREAAMVAVSENEALMAALAAAKPGPLFQRAHIFGIYHPATSGRCDPANWYPSFKAAVDGLVDAGLLDDDDHTRVIGPDMRLGCKVKGGRIALVVRGLEAGQDWPGFGAVAA
;
A
#
# COMPACT_ATOMS: atom_id res chain seq x y z
N MET A 1 -26.10 -47.40 30.60
CA MET A 1 -24.80 -47.24 29.91
C MET A 1 -25.07 -46.44 28.64
N GLY A 2 -24.96 -45.12 28.55
CA GLY A 2 -24.16 -44.16 29.29
C GLY A 2 -22.94 -43.73 28.47
N ARG A 3 -23.13 -42.92 27.42
CA ARG A 3 -22.07 -42.02 26.91
C ARG A 3 -22.68 -40.79 26.26
N VAL A 4 -22.69 -39.73 27.06
CA VAL A 4 -22.90 -38.33 26.68
C VAL A 4 -21.62 -37.86 26.01
N THR A 5 -21.70 -37.38 24.77
CA THR A 5 -20.63 -36.59 24.17
C THR A 5 -21.09 -35.14 24.12
N THR A 6 -20.40 -34.34 24.92
CA THR A 6 -20.64 -32.93 25.19
C THR A 6 -20.37 -32.06 23.96
N THR A 7 -21.36 -31.27 23.57
CA THR A 7 -21.22 -30.11 22.68
C THR A 7 -20.33 -29.06 23.35
N THR A 8 -19.12 -28.85 22.85
CA THR A 8 -18.31 -27.69 23.25
C THR A 8 -18.72 -26.49 22.41
N THR A 9 -19.58 -25.65 22.98
CA THR A 9 -19.83 -24.29 22.48
C THR A 9 -18.61 -23.44 22.82
N GLN A 10 -17.82 -23.07 21.82
CA GLN A 10 -16.71 -22.13 22.00
C GLN A 10 -17.28 -20.71 21.99
N THR A 11 -17.26 -20.07 23.15
CA THR A 11 -17.52 -18.64 23.35
C THR A 11 -16.45 -17.82 22.63
N PRO A 12 -16.76 -16.89 21.72
CA PRO A 12 -15.80 -15.86 21.36
C PRO A 12 -15.69 -14.87 22.52
N ALA A 13 -14.47 -14.73 23.03
CA ALA A 13 -14.12 -13.75 24.04
C ALA A 13 -14.48 -12.34 23.58
N ALA A 14 -15.22 -11.62 24.41
CA ALA A 14 -15.41 -10.19 24.29
C ALA A 14 -14.07 -9.48 24.55
N GLY A 15 -13.63 -8.65 23.60
CA GLY A 15 -12.47 -7.80 23.81
C GLY A 15 -11.75 -7.41 22.53
N LEU A 16 -12.34 -6.47 21.79
CA LEU A 16 -11.74 -5.45 20.92
C LEU A 16 -12.88 -4.96 20.02
N THR A 17 -13.44 -3.79 20.36
CA THR A 17 -14.36 -3.06 19.49
C THR A 17 -13.58 -2.57 18.28
N THR A 18 -13.39 -3.44 17.29
CA THR A 18 -12.80 -3.09 16.00
C THR A 18 -13.78 -2.15 15.29
N ARG A 19 -13.49 -0.85 15.36
CA ARG A 19 -14.14 0.15 14.52
C ARG A 19 -13.88 -0.26 13.06
N PRO A 20 -14.88 -0.40 12.18
CA PRO A 20 -14.66 -0.87 10.82
C PRO A 20 -14.04 0.28 10.03
N ALA A 21 -12.74 0.50 10.17
CA ALA A 21 -12.00 1.48 9.41
C ALA A 21 -11.77 0.90 8.00
N ALA A 22 -12.64 1.29 7.07
CA ALA A 22 -12.45 1.20 5.62
C ALA A 22 -12.00 -0.17 5.04
N ALA A 23 -12.28 -1.28 5.73
CA ALA A 23 -11.91 -2.60 5.23
C ALA A 23 -12.63 -2.86 3.89
N GLY A 24 -11.87 -3.24 2.86
CA GLY A 24 -12.36 -3.37 1.48
C GLY A 24 -12.38 -2.08 0.65
N ALA A 25 -12.22 -0.89 1.25
CA ALA A 25 -12.13 0.36 0.51
C ALA A 25 -10.87 0.38 -0.36
N THR A 26 -11.00 0.93 -1.57
CA THR A 26 -9.91 1.00 -2.54
C THR A 26 -9.73 2.43 -3.01
N TYR A 27 -8.49 2.93 -2.94
CA TYR A 27 -8.11 4.25 -3.42
C TYR A 27 -7.00 4.13 -4.47
N THR A 28 -7.08 4.96 -5.50
CA THR A 28 -6.01 5.10 -6.49
C THR A 28 -5.28 6.42 -6.24
N ILE A 29 -3.97 6.34 -6.00
CA ILE A 29 -3.10 7.46 -5.69
C ILE A 29 -2.09 7.58 -6.84
N THR A 30 -2.21 8.65 -7.63
CA THR A 30 -1.37 8.84 -8.82
C THR A 30 -0.37 9.95 -8.55
N LEU A 31 0.92 9.65 -8.60
CA LEU A 31 1.96 10.66 -8.45
C LEU A 31 2.07 11.50 -9.71
N LYS A 32 2.50 12.76 -9.53
CA LYS A 32 2.72 13.72 -10.62
C LYS A 32 3.70 13.14 -11.65
N ALA A 33 3.37 13.34 -12.94
CA ALA A 33 4.23 12.91 -14.03
C ALA A 33 5.52 13.74 -14.12
N GLY A 34 6.58 13.12 -14.62
CA GLY A 34 7.90 13.77 -14.76
C GLY A 34 8.74 13.79 -13.48
N LEU A 35 8.30 13.09 -12.42
CA LEU A 35 9.09 12.94 -11.21
C LEU A 35 10.37 12.13 -11.47
N GLU A 36 11.48 12.51 -10.86
CA GLU A 36 12.70 11.71 -10.89
C GLU A 36 12.56 10.43 -10.06
N LEU A 37 12.18 9.35 -10.75
CA LEU A 37 12.01 8.05 -10.15
C LEU A 37 13.36 7.35 -9.89
N LEU A 38 13.37 6.48 -8.89
CA LEU A 38 14.44 5.53 -8.58
C LEU A 38 14.27 4.24 -9.37
N ASN A 39 15.36 3.76 -9.96
CA ASN A 39 15.42 2.47 -10.62
C ASN A 39 16.52 1.61 -9.97
N SER A 40 16.21 0.35 -9.66
CA SER A 40 17.13 -0.59 -8.98
C SER A 40 18.41 -0.87 -9.77
N ASN A 41 18.37 -0.73 -11.10
CA ASN A 41 19.56 -0.88 -11.94
C ASN A 41 20.50 0.32 -11.87
N GLN A 42 20.04 1.45 -11.31
CA GLN A 42 20.88 2.63 -11.13
C GLN A 42 21.70 2.50 -9.84
N ARG A 43 23.03 2.43 -9.98
CA ARG A 43 23.97 2.50 -8.85
C ARG A 43 24.21 3.94 -8.40
N LEU A 44 23.14 4.61 -7.96
CA LEU A 44 23.20 6.00 -7.51
C LEU A 44 24.00 6.13 -6.20
N HIS A 45 24.77 7.21 -6.08
CA HIS A 45 25.36 7.63 -4.82
C HIS A 45 24.28 7.98 -3.78
N HIS A 46 24.61 7.93 -2.49
CA HIS A 46 23.64 8.11 -1.40
C HIS A 46 22.89 9.46 -1.46
N ALA A 47 23.60 10.55 -1.76
CA ALA A 47 23.01 11.89 -1.81
C ALA A 47 21.89 12.03 -2.88
N PRO A 48 22.11 11.74 -4.18
CA PRO A 48 21.03 11.80 -5.17
C PRO A 48 19.93 10.77 -4.92
N LYS A 49 20.27 9.58 -4.40
CA LYS A 49 19.27 8.58 -3.99
C LYS A 49 18.33 9.15 -2.93
N GLY A 50 18.87 9.72 -1.86
CA GLY A 50 18.08 10.33 -0.78
C GLY A 50 17.21 11.48 -1.25
N ARG A 51 17.72 12.36 -2.12
CA ARG A 51 16.90 13.44 -2.71
C ARG A 51 15.71 12.91 -3.49
N ARG A 52 15.90 11.88 -4.32
CA ARG A 52 14.81 11.26 -5.09
C ARG A 52 13.80 10.55 -4.19
N THR A 53 14.27 9.79 -3.19
CA THR A 53 13.40 9.17 -2.18
C THR A 53 12.50 10.21 -1.52
N ARG A 54 13.08 11.32 -1.05
CA ARG A 54 12.33 12.41 -0.42
C ARG A 54 11.30 13.02 -1.37
N ALA A 55 11.69 13.32 -2.61
CA ALA A 55 10.78 13.90 -3.60
C ALA A 55 9.59 12.97 -3.92
N ILE A 56 9.82 11.65 -3.94
CA ILE A 56 8.76 10.65 -4.12
C ILE A 56 7.81 10.58 -2.92
N ARG A 57 8.36 10.58 -1.69
CA ARG A 57 7.56 10.64 -0.45
C ARG A 57 6.66 11.87 -0.41
N GLU A 58 7.25 13.05 -0.68
CA GLU A 58 6.53 14.32 -0.73
C GLU A 58 5.43 14.31 -1.81
N ALA A 59 5.73 13.79 -3.01
CA ALA A 59 4.75 13.66 -4.08
C ALA A 59 3.59 12.70 -3.72
N ALA A 60 3.86 11.63 -2.97
CA ALA A 60 2.83 10.72 -2.49
C ALA A 60 1.91 11.40 -1.46
N MET A 61 2.48 12.14 -0.49
CA MET A 61 1.69 12.93 0.48
C MET A 61 0.83 13.98 -0.22
N VAL A 62 1.37 14.68 -1.23
CA VAL A 62 0.61 15.65 -2.02
C VAL A 62 -0.55 14.96 -2.74
N ALA A 63 -0.30 13.84 -3.42
CA ALA A 63 -1.34 13.09 -4.12
C ALA A 63 -2.44 12.57 -3.18
N VAL A 64 -2.11 12.26 -1.92
CA VAL A 64 -3.10 11.94 -0.88
C VAL A 64 -3.92 13.18 -0.52
N SER A 65 -3.26 14.32 -0.27
CA SER A 65 -3.92 15.57 0.13
C SER A 65 -4.86 16.13 -0.93
N GLU A 66 -4.59 15.88 -2.21
CA GLU A 66 -5.43 16.28 -3.34
C GLU A 66 -6.63 15.33 -3.55
N ASN A 67 -6.67 14.17 -2.89
CA ASN A 67 -7.77 13.22 -3.00
C ASN A 67 -8.80 13.47 -1.89
N GLU A 68 -9.88 14.18 -2.22
CA GLU A 68 -10.94 14.55 -1.27
C GLU A 68 -11.55 13.37 -0.53
N ALA A 69 -11.84 12.27 -1.23
CA ALA A 69 -12.44 11.07 -0.63
C ALA A 69 -11.48 10.39 0.35
N LEU A 70 -10.19 10.37 0.05
CA LEU A 70 -9.15 9.83 0.92
C LEU A 70 -8.93 10.73 2.14
N MET A 71 -8.94 12.05 1.96
CA MET A 71 -8.84 13.01 3.05
C MET A 71 -10.02 12.96 4.01
N ALA A 72 -11.25 12.81 3.49
CA ALA A 72 -12.44 12.61 4.31
C ALA A 72 -12.33 11.30 5.14
N ALA A 73 -11.86 10.22 4.52
CA ALA A 73 -11.66 8.95 5.21
C ALA A 73 -10.56 9.03 6.29
N LEU A 74 -9.44 9.70 6.00
CA LEU A 74 -8.37 9.96 6.97
C LEU A 74 -8.88 10.79 8.15
N ALA A 75 -9.69 11.83 7.90
CA ALA A 75 -10.28 12.64 8.96
C ALA A 75 -11.19 11.80 9.88
N ALA A 76 -11.99 10.89 9.31
CA ALA A 76 -12.82 9.97 10.07
C ALA A 76 -12.01 8.89 10.84
N ALA A 77 -10.82 8.55 10.35
CA ALA A 77 -9.94 7.56 10.97
C ALA A 77 -9.16 8.08 12.18
N LYS A 78 -8.97 9.40 12.33
CA LYS A 78 -8.21 9.98 13.44
C LYS A 78 -8.74 9.52 14.82
N PRO A 79 -7.83 9.30 15.80
CA PRO A 79 -6.38 9.51 15.76
C PRO A 79 -5.56 8.35 15.15
N GLY A 80 -6.19 7.26 14.71
CA GLY A 80 -5.50 6.09 14.16
C GLY A 80 -5.25 6.16 12.65
N PRO A 81 -4.56 5.16 12.07
CA PRO A 81 -4.34 5.08 10.64
C PRO A 81 -5.64 4.75 9.91
N LEU A 82 -5.72 5.08 8.61
CA LEU A 82 -6.87 4.72 7.79
C LEU A 82 -7.03 3.20 7.67
N PHE A 83 -5.93 2.48 7.45
CA PHE A 83 -5.88 1.04 7.31
C PHE A 83 -4.98 0.43 8.38
N GLN A 84 -5.46 -0.66 8.98
CA GLN A 84 -4.62 -1.50 9.84
C GLN A 84 -3.70 -2.41 9.02
N ARG A 85 -4.22 -2.92 7.90
CA ARG A 85 -3.47 -3.66 6.88
C ARG A 85 -3.98 -3.28 5.49
N ALA A 86 -3.10 -3.26 4.49
CA ALA A 86 -3.47 -2.98 3.12
C ALA A 86 -2.70 -3.83 2.11
N HIS A 87 -3.36 -4.16 1.00
CA HIS A 87 -2.69 -4.61 -0.22
C HIS A 87 -2.41 -3.40 -1.10
N ILE A 88 -1.19 -3.35 -1.65
CA ILE A 88 -0.76 -2.28 -2.54
C ILE A 88 -0.39 -2.87 -3.89
N PHE A 89 -1.03 -2.35 -4.93
CA PHE A 89 -0.73 -2.69 -6.31
C PHE A 89 -0.17 -1.45 -7.02
N GLY A 90 1.08 -1.57 -7.50
CA GLY A 90 1.80 -0.51 -8.19
C GLY A 90 1.65 -0.58 -9.70
N ILE A 91 1.37 0.55 -10.34
CA ILE A 91 1.32 0.69 -11.80
C ILE A 91 2.41 1.66 -12.23
N TYR A 92 3.40 1.16 -12.99
CA TYR A 92 4.41 2.02 -13.61
C TYR A 92 3.96 2.42 -15.02
N HIS A 93 3.80 3.72 -15.24
CA HIS A 93 3.51 4.29 -16.56
C HIS A 93 4.81 4.82 -17.17
N PRO A 94 5.36 4.16 -18.21
CA PRO A 94 6.63 4.56 -18.79
C PRO A 94 6.53 5.86 -19.60
N ALA A 95 7.63 6.59 -19.67
CA ALA A 95 7.76 7.77 -20.53
C ALA A 95 8.01 7.40 -22.00
N THR A 96 8.60 6.24 -22.25
CA THR A 96 9.01 5.74 -23.57
C THR A 96 8.39 4.37 -23.85
N SER A 97 8.31 3.96 -25.12
CA SER A 97 7.70 2.69 -25.55
C SER A 97 8.70 1.51 -25.59
N GLY A 98 9.83 1.62 -24.89
CA GLY A 98 10.84 0.57 -24.84
C GLY A 98 10.43 -0.59 -23.92
N ARG A 99 11.15 -1.71 -24.03
CA ARG A 99 11.02 -2.82 -23.07
C ARG A 99 11.32 -2.30 -21.67
N CYS A 100 10.36 -2.46 -20.77
CA CYS A 100 10.50 -2.05 -19.38
C CYS A 100 10.00 -3.17 -18.46
N ASP A 101 10.80 -3.50 -17.46
CA ASP A 101 10.40 -4.36 -16.35
C ASP A 101 9.94 -3.47 -15.18
N PRO A 102 8.65 -3.53 -14.78
CA PRO A 102 8.12 -2.79 -13.63
C PRO A 102 8.87 -3.06 -12.32
N ALA A 103 9.41 -4.27 -12.12
CA ALA A 103 10.08 -4.64 -10.89
C ALA A 103 11.33 -3.78 -10.61
N ASN A 104 11.96 -3.27 -11.66
CA ASN A 104 13.11 -2.37 -11.52
C ASN A 104 12.76 -1.03 -10.87
N TRP A 105 11.48 -0.67 -10.83
CA TRP A 105 11.01 0.56 -10.20
C TRP A 105 10.58 0.36 -8.74
N TYR A 106 10.78 -0.83 -8.18
CA TYR A 106 10.48 -1.12 -6.78
C TYR A 106 11.02 -0.07 -5.79
N PRO A 107 12.26 0.47 -5.92
CA PRO A 107 12.72 1.52 -5.01
C PRO A 107 11.88 2.80 -5.06
N SER A 108 11.25 3.11 -6.19
CA SER A 108 10.29 4.22 -6.29
C SER A 108 8.97 3.90 -5.61
N PHE A 109 8.45 2.69 -5.82
CA PHE A 109 7.22 2.26 -5.14
C PHE A 109 7.40 2.22 -3.64
N LYS A 110 8.54 1.72 -3.14
CA LYS A 110 8.86 1.72 -1.72
C LYS A 110 8.85 3.15 -1.16
N ALA A 111 9.57 4.07 -1.78
CA ALA A 111 9.54 5.48 -1.38
C ALA A 111 8.13 6.10 -1.42
N ALA A 112 7.29 5.70 -2.37
CA ALA A 112 5.90 6.17 -2.40
C ALA A 112 5.08 5.61 -1.24
N VAL A 113 5.24 4.32 -0.90
CA VAL A 113 4.61 3.68 0.26
C VAL A 113 5.05 4.34 1.57
N ASP A 114 6.34 4.66 1.74
CA ASP A 114 6.81 5.44 2.90
C ASP A 114 6.04 6.76 3.03
N GLY A 115 5.78 7.44 1.90
CA GLY A 115 4.99 8.67 1.87
C GLY A 115 3.49 8.47 2.16
N LEU A 116 2.94 7.28 1.91
CA LEU A 116 1.58 6.92 2.32
C LEU A 116 1.49 6.71 3.83
N VAL A 117 2.52 6.11 4.44
CA VAL A 117 2.66 6.01 5.90
C VAL A 117 2.76 7.41 6.52
N ASP A 118 3.61 8.28 5.96
CA ASP A 118 3.74 9.68 6.41
C ASP A 118 2.39 10.44 6.35
N ALA A 119 1.53 10.10 5.38
CA ALA A 119 0.19 10.68 5.22
C ALA A 119 -0.89 10.07 6.15
N GLY A 120 -0.55 9.04 6.94
CA GLY A 120 -1.44 8.40 7.89
C GLY A 120 -2.34 7.30 7.32
N LEU A 121 -2.03 6.76 6.13
CA LEU A 121 -2.81 5.65 5.57
C LEU A 121 -2.60 4.35 6.36
N LEU A 122 -1.38 4.13 6.85
CA LEU A 122 -0.92 2.96 7.59
C LEU A 122 0.01 3.45 8.71
N ASP A 123 0.15 2.69 9.79
CA ASP A 123 1.09 3.03 10.87
C ASP A 123 2.56 2.78 10.49
N ASP A 124 2.82 1.79 9.63
CA ASP A 124 4.15 1.44 9.14
C ASP A 124 4.04 0.68 7.81
N ASP A 125 5.15 0.53 7.09
CA ASP A 125 5.24 -0.07 5.76
C ASP A 125 5.73 -1.53 5.74
N ASP A 126 5.80 -2.14 6.92
CA ASP A 126 6.33 -3.48 7.11
C ASP A 126 5.41 -4.59 6.59
N HIS A 127 5.93 -5.81 6.56
CA HIS A 127 5.22 -6.99 6.08
C HIS A 127 3.97 -7.36 6.90
N THR A 128 3.82 -6.85 8.12
CA THR A 128 2.63 -7.11 8.94
C THR A 128 1.45 -6.24 8.53
N ARG A 129 1.74 -5.03 8.02
CA ARG A 129 0.77 -4.00 7.62
C ARG A 129 0.57 -3.93 6.11
N VAL A 130 1.60 -4.21 5.32
CA VAL A 130 1.59 -4.05 3.86
C VAL A 130 1.85 -5.38 3.18
N ILE A 131 0.95 -5.73 2.26
CA ILE A 131 1.17 -6.79 1.27
C ILE A 131 1.45 -6.13 -0.09
N GLY A 132 2.52 -6.55 -0.76
CA GLY A 132 3.04 -5.92 -1.98
C GLY A 132 4.22 -4.98 -1.68
N PRO A 133 4.44 -3.89 -2.45
CA PRO A 133 3.70 -3.49 -3.64
C PRO A 133 3.92 -4.42 -4.85
N ASP A 134 2.84 -4.92 -5.42
CA ASP A 134 2.88 -5.74 -6.65
C ASP A 134 2.88 -4.85 -7.89
N MET A 135 3.93 -4.90 -8.70
CA MET A 135 4.09 -3.97 -9.82
C MET A 135 3.57 -4.53 -11.14
N ARG A 136 2.87 -3.69 -11.92
CA ARG A 136 2.51 -3.95 -13.32
C ARG A 136 2.86 -2.75 -14.20
N LEU A 137 2.93 -3.01 -15.51
CA LEU A 137 3.16 -1.98 -16.52
C LEU A 137 1.81 -1.36 -16.93
N GLY A 138 1.73 -0.04 -16.89
CA GLY A 138 0.60 0.73 -17.40
C GLY A 138 0.85 1.29 -18.80
N CYS A 139 -0.12 2.06 -19.31
CA CYS A 139 0.04 2.77 -20.57
C CYS A 139 1.13 3.86 -20.50
N LYS A 140 1.64 4.28 -21.66
CA LYS A 140 2.63 5.37 -21.77
C LYS A 140 2.02 6.70 -21.32
N VAL A 141 2.76 7.44 -20.50
CA VAL A 141 2.40 8.80 -20.06
C VAL A 141 3.59 9.73 -20.27
N LYS A 142 3.37 10.93 -20.84
CA LYS A 142 4.45 11.91 -21.05
C LYS A 142 5.12 12.24 -19.71
N GLY A 143 6.44 12.10 -19.65
CA GLY A 143 7.23 12.27 -18.42
C GLY A 143 7.29 11.05 -17.51
N GLY A 144 6.47 10.02 -17.75
CA GLY A 144 6.37 8.84 -16.90
C GLY A 144 5.80 9.15 -15.51
N ARG A 145 5.21 8.14 -14.87
CA ARG A 145 4.70 8.26 -13.49
C ARG A 145 4.48 6.89 -12.85
N ILE A 146 4.25 6.88 -11.55
CA ILE A 146 3.72 5.72 -10.84
C ILE A 146 2.34 6.03 -10.26
N ALA A 147 1.51 5.01 -10.17
CA ALA A 147 0.25 5.03 -9.42
C ALA A 147 0.21 3.85 -8.45
N LEU A 148 -0.42 4.03 -7.30
CA LEU A 148 -0.63 3.01 -6.29
C LEU A 148 -2.14 2.82 -6.12
N VAL A 149 -2.60 1.59 -6.30
CA VAL A 149 -3.95 1.18 -5.91
C VAL A 149 -3.82 0.54 -4.54
N VAL A 150 -4.40 1.20 -3.53
CA VAL A 150 -4.32 0.78 -2.12
C VAL A 150 -5.69 0.26 -1.72
N ARG A 151 -5.74 -0.98 -1.26
CA ARG A 151 -6.96 -1.63 -0.77
C ARG A 151 -6.80 -2.01 0.70
N GLY A 152 -7.68 -1.51 1.55
CA GLY A 152 -7.76 -1.94 2.95
C GLY A 152 -8.13 -3.40 3.06
N LEU A 153 -7.43 -4.16 3.90
CA LEU A 153 -7.72 -5.57 4.17
C LEU A 153 -8.49 -5.73 5.47
N GLU A 154 -9.43 -6.67 5.48
CA GLU A 154 -10.14 -7.07 6.70
C GLU A 154 -9.20 -7.82 7.66
N ALA A 155 -9.57 -7.85 8.95
CA ALA A 155 -8.82 -8.62 9.95
C ALA A 155 -8.78 -10.11 9.55
N GLY A 156 -7.57 -10.67 9.46
CA GLY A 156 -7.36 -12.06 9.02
C GLY A 156 -7.48 -12.30 7.51
N GLN A 157 -7.74 -11.25 6.71
CA GLN A 157 -7.70 -11.38 5.25
C GLN A 157 -6.25 -11.35 4.76
N ASP A 158 -5.85 -12.39 4.03
CA ASP A 158 -4.62 -12.40 3.24
C ASP A 158 -4.93 -12.26 1.76
N TRP A 159 -4.01 -11.63 1.03
CA TRP A 159 -4.19 -11.35 -0.39
C TRP A 159 -2.93 -11.68 -1.21
N PRO A 160 -3.07 -12.48 -2.27
CA PRO A 160 -4.10 -13.48 -2.52
C PRO A 160 -3.97 -14.68 -1.57
N GLY A 161 -4.84 -14.81 -0.55
CA GLY A 161 -5.11 -16.07 0.17
C GLY A 161 -3.92 -16.99 0.51
N PHE A 162 -2.74 -16.43 0.84
CA PHE A 162 -1.49 -17.20 0.94
C PHE A 162 -1.40 -18.10 2.18
N GLY A 163 -2.35 -18.04 3.11
CA GLY A 163 -2.37 -18.85 4.32
C GLY A 163 -2.28 -20.36 4.08
N ALA A 164 -2.56 -20.84 2.86
CA ALA A 164 -2.42 -22.23 2.48
C ALA A 164 -1.04 -22.62 1.91
N VAL A 165 -0.20 -21.65 1.50
CA VAL A 165 1.07 -21.91 0.78
C VAL A 165 2.29 -21.87 1.72
N ALA A 166 2.18 -21.14 2.84
CA ALA A 166 3.28 -20.92 3.78
C ALA A 166 3.21 -21.79 5.05
N ALA A 167 2.33 -22.81 5.08
CA ALA A 167 2.19 -23.75 6.18
C ALA A 167 3.17 -24.92 6.08
#